data_AF-A0AAV5WYH1-F1
#
_entry.id   AF-A0AAV5WYH1-F1
#
_cell.length_a   1.000
_cell.length_b   1.000
_cell.length_c   1.000
_cell.angle_alpha   90.00
_cell.angle_beta   90.00
_cell.angle_gamma   90.00
#
_symmetry.space_group_name_H-M   'P 1'
#
loop_
_entity.id
_entity.type
_entity.pdbx_description
1 polymer ?
#
loop_
_entity_poly.entity_id
_entity_poly.type
_entity_poly.pdbx_seq_one_letter_code
_entity_poly.pdbx_strand_id
1 'polypeptide(L)'
;YFRAICVKGALYNKIYDCMLKRYPAQFYSIVPLTSRARRDFEIEGFHYHFVSTDLMREFEMQNTFIELASRNGNLYGLDIGGV
;
A
#
# COMPACT_ATOMS: atom_id res chain seq x y z
N TYR A 1 -17.32 1.72 8.97
CA TYR A 1 -16.51 0.53 9.33
C TYR A 1 -16.12 -0.17 8.04
N PHE A 2 -14.82 -0.24 7.76
CA PHE A 2 -14.29 -0.86 6.54
C PHE A 2 -13.63 -2.20 6.88
N ARG A 3 -13.73 -3.17 5.97
CA ARG A 3 -13.03 -4.46 6.09
C ARG A 3 -12.06 -4.61 4.93
N ALA A 4 -10.81 -4.95 5.25
CA ALA A 4 -9.82 -5.29 4.24
C ALA A 4 -10.19 -6.60 3.53
N ILE A 5 -9.94 -6.66 2.22
CA ILE A 5 -10.18 -7.84 1.38
C ILE A 5 -8.87 -8.20 0.69
N CYS A 6 -8.44 -9.44 0.85
CA CYS A 6 -7.28 -9.99 0.16
C CYS A 6 -7.75 -11.06 -0.83
N VAL A 7 -7.51 -10.83 -2.13
CA VAL A 7 -7.81 -11.79 -3.19
C VAL A 7 -6.52 -12.49 -3.61
N LYS A 8 -6.51 -13.82 -3.59
CA LYS A 8 -5.35 -14.65 -3.97
C LYS A 8 -5.73 -15.67 -5.04
N GLY A 9 -4.73 -16.17 -5.76
CA GLY A 9 -4.89 -17.25 -6.76
C GLY A 9 -5.01 -16.75 -8.20
N ALA A 10 -5.37 -17.66 -9.10
CA ALA A 10 -5.54 -17.33 -10.52
C ALA A 10 -6.62 -16.27 -10.71
N LEU A 11 -6.42 -15.37 -11.69
CA LEU A 11 -7.35 -14.30 -12.05
C LEU A 11 -7.56 -13.22 -10.96
N TYR A 12 -6.74 -13.16 -9.90
CA TYR A 12 -6.90 -12.17 -8.84
C TYR A 12 -6.96 -10.73 -9.39
N ASN A 13 -6.10 -10.38 -10.37
CA ASN A 13 -6.11 -9.08 -11.04
C ASN A 13 -7.46 -8.76 -11.70
N LYS A 14 -8.08 -9.75 -12.34
CA LYS A 14 -9.38 -9.56 -13.02
C LYS A 14 -10.50 -9.35 -12.01
N ILE A 15 -10.49 -10.09 -10.90
CA ILE A 15 -11.45 -9.92 -9.81
C ILE A 15 -11.29 -8.54 -9.18
N TYR A 16 -10.04 -8.14 -8.88
CA TYR A 16 -9.68 -6.84 -8.34
C TYR A 16 -10.19 -5.69 -9.24
N ASP A 17 -9.88 -5.73 -10.53
CA ASP A 17 -10.34 -4.73 -11.50
C ASP A 17 -11.87 -4.68 -11.60
N CYS A 18 -12.53 -5.84 -11.59
CA CYS A 18 -13.99 -5.93 -11.61
C CYS A 18 -14.61 -5.29 -10.37
N MET A 19 -14.04 -5.49 -9.18
CA MET A 19 -14.53 -4.89 -7.93
C MET A 19 -14.47 -3.37 -7.99
N LEU A 20 -13.31 -2.80 -8.34
CA LEU A 20 -13.11 -1.35 -8.42
C LEU A 20 -13.99 -0.71 -9.49
N LYS A 21 -14.11 -1.32 -10.67
CA LYS A 21 -14.90 -0.76 -11.78
C LYS A 21 -16.41 -0.88 -11.56
N ARG A 22 -16.87 -1.99 -10.99
CA ARG A 22 -18.32 -2.26 -10.85
C ARG A 22 -18.91 -1.60 -9.60
N TYR A 23 -18.11 -1.43 -8.55
CA TYR A 23 -18.57 -0.85 -7.28
C TYR A 23 -17.58 0.21 -6.75
N PRO A 24 -17.35 1.30 -7.49
CA PRO A 24 -16.35 2.32 -7.16
C PRO A 24 -16.64 3.07 -5.84
N ALA A 25 -17.89 3.10 -5.40
CA ALA A 25 -18.28 3.70 -4.12
C ALA A 25 -18.05 2.78 -2.90
N GLN A 26 -17.75 1.50 -3.13
CA GLN A 26 -17.63 0.49 -2.06
C GLN A 26 -16.20 -0.05 -1.92
N PHE A 27 -15.41 -0.04 -2.99
CA PHE A 27 -14.03 -0.51 -2.98
C PHE A 27 -13.09 0.60 -3.41
N TYR A 28 -11.97 0.70 -2.70
CA TYR A 28 -10.83 1.52 -3.08
C TYR A 28 -9.55 0.69 -2.92
N SER A 29 -8.53 1.05 -3.68
CA SER A 29 -7.20 0.48 -3.59
C SER A 29 -6.41 1.17 -2.47
N ILE A 30 -5.62 0.40 -1.71
CA ILE A 30 -4.66 0.97 -0.77
C ILE A 30 -3.32 1.12 -1.47
N VAL A 31 -2.70 2.29 -1.33
CA VAL A 31 -1.38 2.58 -1.90
C VAL A 31 -0.31 2.25 -0.85
N PRO A 32 0.68 1.40 -1.17
CA PRO A 32 1.73 1.03 -0.23
C PRO A 32 2.68 2.19 0.04
N LEU A 33 3.35 2.17 1.19
CA LEU A 33 4.40 3.12 1.57
C LEU A 33 5.78 2.57 1.19
N THR A 34 6.71 3.45 0.86
CA THR A 34 8.13 3.10 0.76
C THR A 34 9.04 4.21 1.25
N SER A 35 10.16 3.82 1.86
CA SER A 35 11.23 4.76 2.24
C SER A 35 12.21 5.09 1.12
N ARG A 36 12.07 4.40 -0.02
CA ARG A 36 12.92 4.62 -1.20
C ARG A 36 12.62 6.00 -1.80
N ALA A 37 13.64 6.69 -2.29
CA ALA A 37 13.44 7.88 -3.11
C ALA A 37 12.58 7.60 -4.36
N ARG A 38 11.64 8.49 -4.65
CA ARG A 38 10.81 8.48 -5.85
C ARG A 38 11.68 8.59 -7.11
N ARG A 39 11.40 7.78 -8.13
CA ARG A 39 12.02 7.90 -9.46
C ARG A 39 11.23 8.90 -10.32
N ASP A 40 11.87 9.43 -11.36
CA ASP A 40 11.26 10.49 -12.20
C ASP A 40 9.92 10.10 -12.83
N PHE A 41 9.77 8.83 -13.22
CA PHE A 41 8.55 8.29 -13.83
C PHE A 41 7.47 7.87 -12.81
N GLU A 42 7.76 7.92 -11.50
CA GLU A 42 6.83 7.51 -10.46
C GLU A 42 5.98 8.69 -9.97
N ILE A 43 4.75 8.38 -9.61
CA ILE A 43 3.72 9.34 -9.16
C ILE A 43 3.40 9.05 -7.70
N GLU A 44 3.54 10.07 -6.84
CA GLU A 44 3.18 10.07 -5.42
C GLU A 44 1.68 9.78 -5.25
N GLY A 45 1.33 8.87 -4.33
CA GLY A 45 -0.05 8.47 -4.08
C GLY A 45 -0.69 7.63 -5.18
N PHE A 46 0.08 7.19 -6.18
CA PHE A 46 -0.37 6.18 -7.16
C PHE A 46 0.51 4.94 -7.13
N HIS A 47 1.83 5.11 -7.24
CA HIS A 47 2.76 3.99 -7.20
C HIS A 47 3.07 3.60 -5.75
N TYR A 48 3.46 4.59 -4.96
CA TYR A 48 3.73 4.50 -3.53
C TYR A 48 3.43 5.84 -2.88
N HIS A 49 3.29 5.82 -1.57
CA HIS A 49 3.59 6.96 -0.74
C HIS A 49 5.07 6.96 -0.38
N PHE A 50 5.81 7.96 -0.87
CA PHE A 50 7.25 8.07 -0.66
C PHE A 50 7.52 8.84 0.64
N VAL A 51 7.82 8.11 1.70
CA VAL A 51 7.99 8.63 3.08
C VAL A 51 9.45 8.49 3.54
N SER A 52 9.84 9.16 4.61
CA SER A 52 11.19 8.96 5.18
C SER A 52 11.30 7.62 5.91
N THR A 53 12.52 7.09 6.01
CA THR A 53 12.79 5.88 6.80
C THR A 53 12.42 6.09 8.27
N ASP A 54 12.66 7.28 8.82
CA ASP A 54 12.34 7.59 10.22
C ASP A 54 10.83 7.55 10.46
N LEU A 55 10.02 8.13 9.57
CA LEU A 55 8.57 8.07 9.67
C LEU A 55 8.04 6.63 9.54
N MET A 56 8.60 5.82 8.64
CA MET A 56 8.23 4.41 8.56
C MET A 56 8.56 3.64 9.85
N ARG A 57 9.66 3.98 10.53
CA ARG A 57 10.00 3.36 11.83
C ARG A 57 9.05 3.81 12.93
N GLU A 58 8.57 5.05 12.89
CA GLU A 58 7.52 5.51 13.81
C GLU A 58 6.23 4.69 13.63
N PHE A 59 5.79 4.46 12.40
CA PHE A 59 4.63 3.60 12.12
C PHE A 59 4.87 2.14 12.49
N GLU A 60 6.09 1.63 12.31
CA GLU A 60 6.48 0.29 12.77
C GLU A 60 6.35 0.16 14.29
N MET A 61 6.81 1.17 15.05
CA MET A 61 6.66 1.21 16.52
C MET A 61 5.19 1.30 16.97
N GLN A 62 4.33 1.91 16.17
CA GLN A 62 2.89 1.98 16.41
C GLN A 62 2.15 0.69 16.01
N ASN A 63 2.85 -0.28 15.40
CA ASN A 63 2.34 -1.59 15.00
C ASN A 63 1.10 -1.50 14.07
N THR A 64 1.13 -0.55 13.13
CA THR A 64 0.01 -0.25 12.22
C THR A 64 0.12 -0.98 10.88
N PHE A 65 1.32 -1.44 10.51
CA PHE A 65 1.56 -2.18 9.28
C PHE A 65 0.90 -3.56 9.29
N ILE A 66 0.21 -3.89 8.20
CA ILE A 66 -0.22 -5.26 7.88
C ILE A 66 0.96 -6.06 7.35
N GLU A 67 1.78 -5.43 6.51
CA GLU A 67 2.95 -6.02 5.89
C GLU A 67 4.07 -4.97 5.88
N LEU A 68 5.27 -5.37 6.30
CA LEU A 68 6.47 -4.55 6.25
C LEU A 68 7.66 -5.41 5.84
N ALA A 69 8.44 -4.94 4.87
CA ALA A 69 9.61 -5.62 4.36
C ALA A 69 10.75 -4.62 4.09
N SER A 70 11.99 -5.09 4.25
CA SER A 70 13.19 -4.34 3.89
C SER A 70 13.83 -4.94 2.64
N ARG A 71 14.17 -4.10 1.66
CA ARG A 71 14.86 -4.50 0.44
C ARG A 71 15.86 -3.43 0.00
N ASN A 72 17.12 -3.82 -0.17
CA ASN A 72 18.23 -2.94 -0.56
C ASN A 72 18.32 -1.69 0.31
N GLY A 73 18.16 -1.86 1.63
CA GLY A 73 18.21 -0.77 2.61
C GLY A 73 16.99 0.15 2.63
N ASN A 74 15.96 -0.10 1.81
CA ASN A 74 14.71 0.66 1.81
C ASN A 74 13.57 -0.18 2.40
N LEU A 75 12.65 0.47 3.09
CA LEU A 75 11.44 -0.13 3.65
C LEU A 75 10.29 -0.04 2.66
N TYR A 76 9.42 -1.05 2.69
CA TYR A 76 8.19 -1.16 1.90
C TYR A 76 7.12 -1.76 2.78
N GLY A 77 5.96 -1.12 2.87
CA GLY A 77 4.90 -1.64 3.73
C GLY A 77 3.50 -1.23 3.30
N LEU A 78 2.52 -2.03 3.76
CA LEU A 78 1.10 -1.74 3.67
C LEU A 78 0.59 -1.37 5.05
N ASP A 79 0.24 -0.10 5.22
CA ASP A 79 -0.27 0.43 6.48
C ASP A 79 -1.80 0.47 6.49
N ILE A 80 -2.42 0.05 7.59
CA ILE A 80 -3.89 0.15 7.78
C ILE A 80 -4.29 1.53 8.28
N GLY A 81 -3.38 2.20 8.99
CA GLY A 81 -3.55 3.54 9.53
C GLY A 81 -3.32 4.63 8.49
N GLY A 82 -3.23 4.23 7.21
CA GLY A 82 -2.70 4.99 6.08
C GLY A 82 -2.92 6.49 6.17
N VAL A 83 -1.88 7.24 5.77
CA VAL A 83 -1.87 8.71 5.68
C VAL A 83 -3.19 9.27 5.16
#